data_AF-A0A227KSM8-F1
#
_entry.id   AF-A0A227KSM8-F1
#
_cell.length_a   1.000
_cell.length_b   1.000
_cell.length_c   1.000
_cell.angle_alpha   90.00
_cell.angle_beta   90.00
_cell.angle_gamma   90.00
#
_symmetry.space_group_name_H-M   'P 1'
#
loop_
_entity.id
_entity.type
_entity.pdbx_description
1 polymer ?
#
loop_
_entity_poly.entity_id
_entity_poly.type
_entity_poly.pdbx_seq_one_letter_code
_entity_poly.pdbx_strand_id
1 'polypeptide(L)'
;MKTLDEVKQEYLQEALKRPLSRYSLKNANGKIVVESNSQGQHAFTDEQDEDYARQHYKVSENFKTSEGKVITFWKMELSPSGLFRSADGNYYTENELPENDDDFIKSKYSDVIKVERNARICDTDDYIKLPDITVQKMAKAKRTALSDEDRAYLEAYRQALRNMPETAGFPFVDWPEFPSALAYELQQKVESRDRMKQGGF
;
A
#
# COMPACT_ATOMS: atom_id res chain seq x y z
N MET A 1 3.76 17.13 9.97
CA MET A 1 4.66 16.18 9.30
C MET A 1 5.03 15.00 10.20
N LYS A 2 5.22 13.79 9.66
CA LYS A 2 5.86 12.67 10.38
C LYS A 2 7.37 12.69 10.17
N THR A 3 8.13 12.09 11.09
CA THR A 3 9.58 11.87 10.97
C THR A 3 9.88 10.48 10.41
N LEU A 4 11.12 10.27 9.96
CA LEU A 4 11.60 8.96 9.50
C LEU A 4 11.44 7.90 10.60
N ASP A 5 11.84 8.23 11.84
CA ASP A 5 11.77 7.31 12.97
C ASP A 5 10.33 6.90 13.30
N GLU A 6 9.39 7.84 13.28
CA GLU A 6 7.97 7.53 13.51
C GLU A 6 7.43 6.58 12.44
N VAL A 7 7.71 6.87 11.16
CA VAL A 7 7.26 6.01 10.05
C VAL A 7 7.92 4.64 10.11
N LYS A 8 9.22 4.60 10.42
CA LYS A 8 9.97 3.35 10.59
C LYS A 8 9.35 2.47 11.68
N GLN A 9 9.05 3.05 12.85
CA GLN A 9 8.40 2.34 13.94
C GLN A 9 7.00 1.85 13.55
N GLU A 10 6.21 2.66 12.84
CA GLU A 10 4.88 2.23 12.35
C GLU A 10 4.98 1.01 11.42
N TYR A 11 5.90 1.05 10.44
CA TYR A 11 6.09 -0.06 9.50
C TYR A 11 6.61 -1.32 10.19
N LEU A 12 7.57 -1.20 11.12
CA LEU A 12 8.07 -2.31 11.92
C LEU A 12 6.95 -2.95 12.74
N GLN A 13 6.16 -2.13 13.46
CA GLN A 13 5.05 -2.64 14.26
C GLN A 13 3.97 -3.31 13.40
N GLU A 14 3.74 -2.82 12.19
CA GLU A 14 2.79 -3.46 11.28
C GLU A 14 3.30 -4.79 10.73
N ALA A 15 4.59 -4.90 10.41
CA ALA A 15 5.21 -6.17 10.01
C ALA A 15 5.15 -7.21 11.15
N LEU A 16 5.47 -6.80 12.38
CA LEU A 16 5.46 -7.68 13.55
C LEU A 16 4.07 -8.23 13.92
N LYS A 17 2.99 -7.52 13.54
CA LYS A 17 1.61 -8.00 13.68
C LYS A 17 1.21 -9.05 12.64
N ARG A 18 2.06 -9.31 11.65
CA ARG A 18 1.79 -10.21 10.52
C ARG A 18 2.77 -11.39 10.51
N PRO A 19 2.75 -12.26 11.53
CA PRO A 19 3.57 -13.46 11.53
C PRO A 19 3.15 -14.42 10.42
N LEU A 20 4.10 -15.22 9.94
CA LEU A 20 3.84 -16.30 9.00
C LEU A 20 2.78 -17.26 9.59
N SER A 21 1.80 -17.61 8.75
CA SER A 21 0.69 -18.50 9.09
C SER A 21 1.19 -19.89 9.45
N ARG A 22 0.34 -20.68 10.12
CA ARG A 22 0.70 -22.01 10.66
C ARG A 22 1.33 -22.98 9.65
N TYR A 23 0.90 -22.95 8.39
CA TYR A 23 1.40 -23.80 7.33
C TYR A 23 1.93 -22.97 6.17
N SER A 24 3.01 -23.43 5.54
CA SER A 24 3.58 -22.78 4.35
C SER A 24 4.35 -23.76 3.48
N LEU A 25 4.66 -23.32 2.26
CA LEU A 25 5.67 -23.95 1.41
C LEU A 25 6.63 -22.90 0.87
N LYS A 26 7.88 -23.33 0.68
CA LYS A 26 8.94 -22.55 0.08
C LYS A 26 9.20 -23.04 -1.32
N ASN A 27 9.68 -22.14 -2.16
CA ASN A 27 10.16 -22.48 -3.49
C ASN A 27 11.64 -22.89 -3.45
N ALA A 28 12.22 -23.19 -4.62
CA ALA A 28 13.62 -23.65 -4.71
C ALA A 28 14.64 -22.61 -4.20
N ASN A 29 14.27 -21.32 -4.21
CA ASN A 29 15.09 -20.22 -3.70
C ASN A 29 14.89 -19.96 -2.20
N GLY A 30 14.11 -20.79 -1.51
CA GLY A 30 13.83 -20.67 -0.07
C GLY A 30 12.78 -19.62 0.31
N LYS A 31 12.15 -18.96 -0.67
CA LYS A 31 11.10 -17.96 -0.45
C LYS A 31 9.76 -18.62 -0.18
N ILE A 32 9.03 -18.13 0.82
CA ILE A 32 7.64 -18.52 1.08
C ILE A 32 6.76 -18.08 -0.10
N VAL A 33 6.08 -19.03 -0.74
CA VAL A 33 5.18 -18.76 -1.88
C VAL A 33 3.71 -18.93 -1.56
N VAL A 34 3.40 -19.63 -0.48
CA VAL A 34 2.03 -19.89 -0.03
C VAL A 34 2.04 -20.05 1.48
N GLU A 35 1.02 -19.51 2.14
CA GLU A 35 0.79 -19.65 3.57
C GLU A 35 -0.70 -19.86 3.88
N SER A 36 -1.00 -20.52 4.99
CA SER A 36 -2.38 -20.74 5.46
C SER A 36 -2.40 -21.11 6.94
N ASN A 37 -3.44 -20.69 7.65
CA ASN A 37 -3.69 -21.13 9.02
C ASN A 37 -4.33 -22.53 9.10
N SER A 38 -4.87 -23.01 7.98
CA SER A 38 -5.44 -24.35 7.83
C SER A 38 -4.54 -25.23 6.99
N GLN A 39 -4.57 -26.54 7.24
CA GLN A 39 -3.82 -27.48 6.42
C GLN A 39 -4.36 -27.42 4.99
N GLY A 40 -3.45 -27.33 4.02
CA GLY A 40 -3.77 -27.08 2.62
C GLY A 40 -2.76 -27.73 1.70
N GLN A 41 -2.84 -27.34 0.43
CA GLN A 41 -1.96 -27.83 -0.61
C GLN A 41 -1.71 -26.76 -1.67
N HIS A 42 -0.59 -26.89 -2.36
CA HIS A 42 -0.18 -25.95 -3.39
C HIS A 42 0.47 -26.70 -4.55
N ALA A 43 0.22 -26.24 -5.78
CA ALA A 43 0.92 -26.72 -6.95
C ALA A 43 1.89 -25.63 -7.42
N PHE A 44 3.13 -26.02 -7.68
CA PHE A 44 4.09 -25.16 -8.36
C PHE A 44 3.83 -25.19 -9.86
N THR A 45 4.19 -24.10 -10.55
CA THR A 45 4.04 -23.99 -12.00
C THR A 45 5.37 -23.84 -12.73
N ASP A 46 6.42 -23.50 -11.98
CA ASP A 46 7.79 -23.41 -12.44
C ASP A 46 8.49 -24.77 -12.29
N GLU A 47 9.28 -25.15 -13.29
CA GLU A 47 9.94 -26.46 -13.35
C GLU A 47 10.99 -26.63 -12.23
N GLN A 48 11.74 -25.57 -11.91
CA GLN A 48 12.74 -25.61 -10.83
C GLN A 48 12.06 -25.79 -9.47
N ASP A 49 10.95 -25.10 -9.25
CA ASP A 49 10.18 -25.22 -8.02
C ASP A 49 9.48 -26.57 -7.89
N GLU A 50 9.00 -27.15 -9.00
CA GLU A 50 8.46 -28.51 -9.02
C GLU A 50 9.54 -29.56 -8.68
N ASP A 51 10.73 -29.44 -9.26
CA ASP A 51 11.84 -30.36 -8.99
C ASP A 51 12.31 -30.29 -7.54
N TYR A 52 12.36 -29.08 -6.98
CA TYR A 52 12.61 -28.88 -5.56
C TYR A 52 11.48 -29.52 -4.72
N ALA A 53 10.23 -29.27 -5.07
CA ALA A 53 9.10 -29.82 -4.34
C ALA A 53 9.08 -31.37 -4.34
N ARG A 54 9.47 -32.01 -5.45
CA ARG A 54 9.62 -33.48 -5.54
C ARG A 54 10.64 -34.05 -4.55
N GLN A 55 11.68 -33.29 -4.24
CA GLN A 55 12.75 -33.72 -3.34
C GLN A 55 12.44 -33.39 -1.87
N HIS A 56 11.63 -32.36 -1.62
CA HIS A 56 11.46 -31.77 -0.29
C HIS A 56 10.07 -31.94 0.31
N TYR A 57 9.02 -32.11 -0.49
CA TYR A 57 7.63 -32.12 -0.02
C TYR A 57 6.90 -33.42 -0.30
N LYS A 58 5.86 -33.65 0.51
CA LYS A 58 4.96 -34.80 0.32
C LYS A 58 3.88 -34.46 -0.69
N VAL A 59 3.74 -35.29 -1.71
CA VAL A 59 2.62 -35.24 -2.64
C VAL A 59 1.31 -35.42 -1.86
N SER A 60 0.38 -34.50 -2.07
CA SER A 60 -1.00 -34.57 -1.58
C SER A 60 -1.85 -35.33 -2.59
N GLU A 61 -1.92 -34.82 -3.82
CA GLU A 61 -2.66 -35.42 -4.92
C GLU A 61 -2.11 -35.02 -6.29
N ASN A 62 -2.45 -35.82 -7.30
CA ASN A 62 -2.17 -35.53 -8.70
C ASN A 62 -3.49 -35.34 -9.43
N PHE A 63 -3.65 -34.19 -10.09
CA PHE A 63 -4.82 -33.89 -10.90
C PHE A 63 -4.47 -33.95 -12.39
N LYS A 64 -5.22 -34.72 -13.17
CA LYS A 64 -5.05 -34.77 -14.63
C LYS A 64 -6.10 -33.89 -15.30
N THR A 65 -5.65 -32.91 -16.07
CA THR A 65 -6.54 -32.03 -16.84
C THR A 65 -7.17 -32.79 -18.02
N SER A 66 -8.23 -32.22 -18.61
CA SER A 66 -8.85 -32.75 -19.83
C SER A 66 -7.88 -32.87 -21.01
N GLU A 67 -6.84 -32.03 -21.04
CA GLU A 67 -5.75 -32.03 -22.04
C GLU A 67 -4.65 -33.05 -21.72
N GLY A 68 -4.77 -33.78 -20.61
CA GLY A 68 -3.83 -34.83 -20.20
C GLY A 68 -2.62 -34.35 -19.40
N LYS A 69 -2.49 -33.03 -19.14
CA LYS A 69 -1.45 -32.48 -18.26
C LYS A 69 -1.69 -32.91 -16.81
N VAL A 70 -0.65 -33.34 -16.11
CA VAL A 70 -0.71 -33.65 -14.68
C VAL A 70 -0.26 -32.43 -13.88
N ILE A 71 -1.05 -32.03 -12.89
CA ILE A 71 -0.73 -31.01 -11.90
C ILE A 71 -0.53 -31.73 -10.57
N THR A 72 0.65 -31.61 -9.98
CA THR A 72 0.97 -32.21 -8.68
C THR A 72 0.77 -31.18 -7.57
N PHE A 73 -0.11 -31.51 -6.63
CA PHE A 73 -0.33 -30.73 -5.42
C PHE A 73 0.53 -31.27 -4.28
N TRP A 74 1.26 -30.37 -3.64
CA TRP A 74 2.13 -30.64 -2.51
C TRP A 74 1.43 -30.24 -1.21
N LYS A 75 1.49 -31.12 -0.22
CA LYS A 75 0.89 -30.86 1.09
C LYS A 75 1.69 -29.78 1.81
N MET A 76 1.00 -28.77 2.33
CA MET A 76 1.67 -27.73 3.10
C MET A 76 2.25 -28.28 4.41
N GLU A 77 3.38 -27.72 4.81
CA GLU A 77 4.10 -28.15 6.02
C GLU A 77 3.99 -27.09 7.11
N LEU A 78 4.31 -27.48 8.35
CA LEU A 78 4.31 -26.53 9.47
C LEU A 78 5.36 -25.45 9.22
N SER A 79 4.94 -24.20 9.33
CA SER A 79 5.81 -23.06 9.11
C SER A 79 6.88 -22.95 10.19
N PRO A 80 8.08 -22.47 9.83
CA PRO A 80 9.06 -22.01 10.82
C PRO A 80 8.47 -20.85 11.63
N SER A 81 8.79 -20.80 12.92
CA SER A 81 8.43 -19.68 13.79
C SER A 81 9.36 -18.49 13.60
N GLY A 82 8.92 -17.30 14.01
CA GLY A 82 9.76 -16.09 14.05
C GLY A 82 9.94 -15.39 12.70
N LEU A 83 9.12 -15.71 11.71
CA LEU A 83 9.06 -14.99 10.43
C LEU A 83 7.86 -14.05 10.38
N PHE A 84 8.09 -12.85 9.84
CA PHE A 84 7.10 -11.78 9.74
C PHE A 84 7.02 -11.26 8.32
N ARG A 85 5.81 -10.90 7.89
CA ARG A 85 5.56 -10.40 6.55
C ARG A 85 5.92 -8.91 6.46
N SER A 86 6.95 -8.60 5.69
CA SER A 86 7.36 -7.23 5.38
C SER A 86 6.41 -6.56 4.35
N ALA A 87 6.49 -5.24 4.24
CA ALA A 87 5.81 -4.41 3.25
C ALA A 87 6.26 -4.65 1.80
N ASP A 88 7.31 -5.45 1.58
CA ASP A 88 7.66 -5.98 0.25
C ASP A 88 6.88 -7.26 -0.12
N GLY A 89 6.15 -7.84 0.84
CA GLY A 89 5.36 -9.06 0.69
C GLY A 89 6.11 -10.36 0.98
N ASN A 90 7.41 -10.30 1.29
CA ASN A 90 8.24 -11.44 1.68
C ASN A 90 8.27 -11.60 3.21
N TYR A 91 8.91 -12.68 3.67
CA TYR A 91 9.01 -13.04 5.08
C TYR A 91 10.46 -13.03 5.55
N TYR A 92 10.69 -12.39 6.69
CA TYR A 92 12.02 -12.23 7.29
C TYR A 92 11.95 -12.49 8.78
N THR A 93 13.09 -12.78 9.39
CA THR A 93 13.19 -12.69 10.84
C THR A 93 13.13 -11.22 11.27
N GLU A 94 12.78 -10.96 12.53
CA GLU A 94 12.63 -9.59 13.06
C GLU A 94 13.85 -8.69 12.79
N ASN A 95 15.06 -9.23 12.93
CA ASN A 95 16.30 -8.48 12.70
C ASN A 95 16.63 -8.27 11.21
N GLU A 96 16.04 -9.08 10.33
CA GLU A 96 16.25 -9.05 8.89
C GLU A 96 15.13 -8.32 8.14
N LEU A 97 14.13 -7.79 8.86
CA LEU A 97 13.05 -7.02 8.26
C LEU A 97 13.62 -5.82 7.48
N PRO A 98 13.26 -5.66 6.20
CA PRO A 98 13.62 -4.48 5.42
C PRO A 98 13.19 -3.15 6.08
N GLU A 99 12.17 -3.18 6.93
CA GLU A 99 11.73 -2.03 7.73
C GLU A 99 12.80 -1.50 8.70
N ASN A 100 13.84 -2.28 8.99
CA ASN A 100 15.00 -1.80 9.75
C ASN A 100 15.93 -0.89 8.90
N ASP A 101 15.76 -0.86 7.58
CA ASP A 101 16.53 -0.04 6.65
C ASP A 101 15.80 1.27 6.31
N ASP A 102 16.54 2.38 6.40
CA ASP A 102 15.97 3.71 6.21
C ASP A 102 15.57 3.98 4.76
N ASP A 103 16.30 3.44 3.78
CA ASP A 103 16.05 3.68 2.37
C ASP A 103 14.83 2.88 1.88
N PHE A 104 14.66 1.67 2.40
CA PHE A 104 13.42 0.90 2.23
C PHE A 104 12.19 1.69 2.73
N ILE A 105 12.25 2.21 3.96
CA ILE A 105 11.15 2.97 4.56
C ILE A 105 10.88 4.26 3.77
N LYS A 106 11.93 5.03 3.40
CA LYS A 106 11.79 6.24 2.58
C LYS A 106 11.09 5.92 1.25
N SER A 107 11.47 4.84 0.58
CA SER A 107 10.85 4.44 -0.69
C SER A 107 9.36 4.14 -0.50
N LYS A 108 9.01 3.29 0.48
CA LYS A 108 7.62 2.90 0.73
C LYS A 108 6.76 4.09 1.14
N TYR A 109 7.27 4.95 2.01
CA TYR A 109 6.54 6.13 2.45
C TYR A 109 6.40 7.17 1.32
N SER A 110 7.40 7.31 0.47
CA SER A 110 7.32 8.12 -0.75
C SER A 110 6.15 7.70 -1.64
N ASP A 111 5.92 6.40 -1.81
CA ASP A 111 4.80 5.91 -2.63
C ASP A 111 3.45 6.28 -2.01
N VAL A 112 3.31 6.17 -0.67
CA VAL A 112 2.11 6.59 0.06
C VAL A 112 1.84 8.09 -0.13
N ILE A 113 2.87 8.93 0.00
CA ILE A 113 2.75 10.38 -0.20
C ILE A 113 2.40 10.72 -1.65
N LYS A 114 3.01 10.05 -2.64
CA LYS A 114 2.67 10.26 -4.07
C LYS A 114 1.22 9.87 -4.37
N VAL A 115 0.71 8.79 -3.78
CA VAL A 115 -0.68 8.37 -3.94
C VAL A 115 -1.64 9.41 -3.35
N GLU A 116 -1.41 9.88 -2.12
CA GLU A 116 -2.25 10.91 -1.50
C GLU A 116 -2.18 12.24 -2.26
N ARG A 117 -1.00 12.63 -2.75
CA ARG A 117 -0.83 13.80 -3.62
C ARG A 117 -1.69 13.69 -4.87
N ASN A 118 -1.65 12.54 -5.55
CA ASN A 118 -2.47 12.32 -6.75
C ASN A 118 -3.97 12.37 -6.42
N ALA A 119 -4.39 11.84 -5.27
CA ALA A 119 -5.77 11.95 -4.81
C ALA A 119 -6.19 13.41 -4.59
N ARG A 120 -5.35 14.23 -3.94
CA ARG A 120 -5.61 15.68 -3.75
C ARG A 120 -5.67 16.48 -5.06
N ILE A 121 -4.87 16.09 -6.06
CA ILE A 121 -4.98 16.66 -7.41
C ILE A 121 -6.32 16.23 -8.03
N CYS A 122 -6.69 14.94 -7.97
CA CYS A 122 -7.97 14.45 -8.48
C CYS A 122 -9.17 15.14 -7.82
N ASP A 123 -9.11 15.35 -6.49
CA ASP A 123 -10.13 16.06 -5.71
C ASP A 123 -10.44 17.47 -6.22
N THR A 124 -9.48 18.09 -6.93
CA THR A 124 -9.58 19.46 -7.41
C THR A 124 -9.86 19.60 -8.90
N ASP A 125 -9.99 18.48 -9.64
CA ASP A 125 -10.16 18.50 -11.09
C ASP A 125 -11.46 19.17 -11.54
N ASP A 126 -12.57 18.92 -10.85
CA ASP A 126 -13.87 19.49 -11.22
C ASP A 126 -13.90 21.01 -11.05
N TYR A 127 -13.20 21.54 -10.03
CA TYR A 127 -13.12 22.97 -9.79
C TYR A 127 -12.33 23.72 -10.88
N ILE A 128 -11.42 23.03 -11.58
CA ILE A 128 -10.68 23.57 -12.73
C ILE A 128 -11.50 23.47 -14.02
N LYS A 129 -12.19 22.34 -14.24
CA LYS A 129 -12.87 22.06 -15.51
C LYS A 129 -14.18 22.83 -15.69
N LEU A 130 -14.87 23.14 -14.58
CA LEU A 130 -16.22 23.69 -14.61
C LEU A 130 -16.24 25.16 -14.19
N PRO A 131 -16.45 26.12 -15.13
CA PRO A 131 -16.44 27.54 -14.82
C PRO A 131 -17.64 28.01 -13.97
N ASP A 132 -18.74 27.26 -13.94
CA ASP A 132 -19.94 27.60 -13.18
C ASP A 132 -20.08 26.81 -11.88
N ILE A 133 -19.02 26.11 -11.45
CA ILE A 133 -19.05 25.35 -10.21
C ILE A 133 -19.22 26.26 -8.99
N THR A 134 -20.07 25.83 -8.08
CA THR A 134 -20.23 26.47 -6.76
C THR A 134 -19.57 25.62 -5.69
N VAL A 135 -19.10 26.24 -4.62
CA VAL A 135 -18.39 25.60 -3.51
C VAL A 135 -18.96 26.02 -2.17
N GLN A 136 -18.86 25.15 -1.17
CA GLN A 136 -19.24 25.45 0.20
C GLN A 136 -18.01 25.77 1.05
N LYS A 137 -17.88 27.02 1.52
CA LYS A 137 -16.70 27.47 2.29
C LYS A 137 -16.66 26.96 3.73
N MET A 138 -17.80 26.59 4.31
CA MET A 138 -17.92 26.03 5.66
C MET A 138 -19.23 25.27 5.83
N ALA A 139 -19.35 24.50 6.91
CA ALA A 139 -20.54 23.72 7.22
C ALA A 139 -21.82 24.58 7.17
N LYS A 140 -22.80 24.11 6.39
CA LYS A 140 -24.11 24.76 6.17
C LYS A 140 -24.07 26.15 5.54
N ALA A 141 -22.90 26.64 5.09
CA ALA A 141 -22.86 27.88 4.32
C ALA A 141 -23.50 27.71 2.94
N LYS A 142 -24.06 28.81 2.43
CA LYS A 142 -24.57 28.89 1.06
C LYS A 142 -23.42 28.65 0.08
N ARG A 143 -23.67 27.85 -0.95
CA ARG A 143 -22.69 27.62 -2.02
C ARG A 143 -22.50 28.90 -2.83
N THR A 144 -21.26 29.23 -3.15
CA THR A 144 -20.89 30.39 -3.97
C THR A 144 -20.02 29.97 -5.13
N ALA A 145 -20.14 30.63 -6.28
CA ALA A 145 -19.19 30.46 -7.37
C ALA A 145 -17.77 30.82 -6.90
N LEU A 146 -16.76 30.17 -7.49
CA LEU A 146 -15.37 30.55 -7.29
C LEU A 146 -15.10 31.88 -8.00
N SER A 147 -14.41 32.79 -7.32
CA SER A 147 -13.86 33.98 -7.96
C SER A 147 -12.63 33.62 -8.80
N ASP A 148 -12.22 34.53 -9.69
CA ASP A 148 -10.97 34.34 -10.46
C ASP A 148 -9.74 34.28 -9.55
N GLU A 149 -9.78 35.00 -8.42
CA GLU A 149 -8.75 34.92 -7.39
C GLU A 149 -8.71 33.53 -6.72
N ASP A 150 -9.87 32.98 -6.36
CA ASP A 150 -9.96 31.62 -5.79
C ASP A 150 -9.40 30.56 -6.76
N ARG A 151 -9.60 30.76 -8.07
CA ARG A 151 -9.04 29.88 -9.11
C ARG A 151 -7.52 30.01 -9.20
N ALA A 152 -6.98 31.21 -9.13
CA ALA A 152 -5.53 31.41 -9.10
C ALA A 152 -4.89 30.70 -7.88
N TYR A 153 -5.51 30.78 -6.70
CA TYR A 153 -5.05 30.03 -5.52
C TYR A 153 -5.16 28.51 -5.70
N LEU A 154 -6.22 28.02 -6.33
CA LEU A 154 -6.37 26.60 -6.66
C LEU A 154 -5.27 26.10 -7.61
N GLU A 155 -4.93 26.88 -8.63
CA GLU A 155 -3.85 26.57 -9.56
C GLU A 155 -2.48 26.54 -8.84
N ALA A 156 -2.21 27.53 -8.00
CA ALA A 156 -1.00 27.57 -7.18
C ALA A 156 -0.90 26.36 -6.24
N TYR A 157 -1.99 25.99 -5.57
CA TYR A 157 -2.07 24.79 -4.73
C TYR A 157 -1.78 23.50 -5.53
N ARG A 158 -2.38 23.34 -6.71
CA ARG A 158 -2.13 22.19 -7.57
C ARG A 158 -0.68 22.14 -8.04
N GLN A 159 -0.08 23.28 -8.34
CA GLN A 159 1.34 23.34 -8.70
C GLN A 159 2.25 22.97 -7.52
N ALA A 160 1.95 23.48 -6.32
CA ALA A 160 2.68 23.11 -5.10
C ALA A 160 2.61 21.60 -4.85
N LEU A 161 1.45 20.97 -5.02
CA LEU A 161 1.30 19.51 -4.93
C LEU A 161 2.19 18.79 -5.95
N ARG A 162 2.23 19.25 -7.21
CA ARG A 162 3.08 18.63 -8.25
C ARG A 162 4.55 18.72 -7.93
N ASN A 163 4.98 19.84 -7.36
CA ASN A 163 6.38 20.10 -7.00
C ASN A 163 6.83 19.39 -5.71
N MET A 164 5.91 18.81 -4.92
CA MET A 164 6.26 18.16 -3.64
C MET A 164 7.43 17.16 -3.71
N PRO A 165 7.55 16.28 -4.73
CA PRO A 165 8.68 15.34 -4.81
C PRO A 165 10.05 16.01 -5.01
N GLU A 166 10.06 17.26 -5.44
CA GLU A 166 11.27 18.06 -5.66
C GLU A 166 11.62 18.89 -4.40
N THR A 167 10.73 18.93 -3.41
CA THR A 167 10.96 19.64 -2.14
C THR A 167 12.00 18.92 -1.30
N ALA A 168 12.97 19.67 -0.77
CA ALA A 168 13.96 19.15 0.16
C ALA A 168 13.28 18.49 1.37
N GLY A 169 13.72 17.28 1.71
CA GLY A 169 13.15 16.49 2.80
C GLY A 169 12.03 15.53 2.39
N PHE A 170 11.60 15.51 1.11
CA PHE A 170 10.63 14.53 0.62
C PHE A 170 11.11 13.09 0.95
N PRO A 171 10.23 12.20 1.45
CA PRO A 171 8.77 12.32 1.60
C PRO A 171 8.26 12.98 2.89
N PHE A 172 9.14 13.38 3.80
CA PHE A 172 8.78 14.02 5.07
C PHE A 172 8.69 15.53 4.85
N VAL A 173 7.60 15.96 4.21
CA VAL A 173 7.29 17.37 3.96
C VAL A 173 5.84 17.65 4.36
N ASP A 174 5.55 18.88 4.75
CA ASP A 174 4.18 19.30 5.00
C ASP A 174 3.38 19.43 3.69
N TRP A 175 2.09 19.16 3.79
CA TRP A 175 1.17 19.35 2.67
C TRP A 175 0.99 20.85 2.41
N PRO A 176 0.88 21.27 1.13
CA PRO A 176 0.45 22.62 0.81
C PRO A 176 -0.90 22.94 1.47
N GLU A 177 -1.04 24.17 1.94
CA GLU A 177 -2.28 24.64 2.56
C GLU A 177 -3.42 24.65 1.53
N PHE A 178 -4.63 24.25 1.96
CA PHE A 178 -5.77 24.29 1.05
C PHE A 178 -6.14 25.74 0.69
N PRO A 179 -6.59 25.99 -0.55
CA PRO A 179 -7.20 27.27 -0.91
C PRO A 179 -8.38 27.55 0.01
N SER A 180 -8.45 28.75 0.61
CA SER A 180 -9.43 29.05 1.66
C SER A 180 -10.89 28.85 1.23
N ALA A 181 -11.21 29.11 -0.04
CA ALA A 181 -12.55 28.87 -0.59
C ALA A 181 -12.93 27.37 -0.71
N LEU A 182 -11.94 26.49 -0.76
CA LEU A 182 -12.11 25.04 -0.96
C LEU A 182 -11.74 24.22 0.28
N ALA A 183 -11.11 24.82 1.29
CA ALA A 183 -10.57 24.14 2.47
C ALA A 183 -11.60 23.21 3.13
N TYR A 184 -12.84 23.65 3.29
CA TYR A 184 -13.90 22.83 3.90
C TYR A 184 -14.25 21.57 3.09
N GLU A 185 -14.42 21.69 1.78
CA GLU A 185 -14.77 20.54 0.93
C GLU A 185 -13.57 19.60 0.75
N LEU A 186 -12.36 20.13 0.59
CA LEU A 186 -11.14 19.32 0.45
C LEU A 186 -10.80 18.58 1.73
N GLN A 187 -10.95 19.22 2.89
CA GLN A 187 -10.76 18.58 4.19
C GLN A 187 -11.70 17.37 4.36
N GLN A 188 -12.97 17.50 3.98
CA GLN A 188 -13.91 16.38 4.02
C GLN A 188 -13.49 15.21 3.12
N LYS A 189 -12.93 15.49 1.93
CA LYS A 189 -12.44 14.44 1.03
C LYS A 189 -11.25 13.69 1.66
N VAL A 190 -10.32 14.41 2.30
CA VAL A 190 -9.20 13.81 3.04
C VAL A 190 -9.71 12.93 4.18
N GLU A 191 -10.59 13.46 5.03
CA GLU A 191 -11.16 12.71 6.15
C GLU A 191 -11.93 11.47 5.68
N SER A 192 -12.66 11.57 4.56
CA SER A 192 -13.34 10.43 3.95
C SER A 192 -12.37 9.32 3.56
N ARG A 193 -11.26 9.68 2.91
CA ARG A 193 -10.21 8.72 2.55
C ARG A 193 -9.54 8.10 3.78
N ASP A 194 -9.25 8.90 4.79
CA ASP A 194 -8.60 8.39 6.00
C ASP A 194 -9.51 7.43 6.78
N ARG A 195 -10.83 7.69 6.82
CA ARG A 195 -11.82 6.73 7.32
C ARG A 195 -11.85 5.44 6.52
N MET A 196 -11.77 5.51 5.19
CA MET A 196 -11.72 4.31 4.33
C MET A 196 -10.44 3.49 4.58
N LYS A 197 -9.30 4.15 4.78
CA LYS A 197 -8.03 3.47 5.12
C LYS A 197 -8.09 2.76 6.47
N GLN A 198 -8.81 3.31 7.46
CA GLN A 198 -8.95 2.73 8.79
C GLN A 198 -10.05 1.65 8.90
N GLY A 199 -11.08 1.72 8.04
CA GLY A 199 -12.23 0.81 8.07
C GLY A 199 -12.12 -0.44 7.19
N GLY A 200 -11.02 -0.62 6.45
CA GLY A 200 -10.77 -1.80 5.63
C GLY A 200 -10.18 -2.94 6.46
N PHE A 201 -11.04 -3.83 6.94
CA PHE A 201 -10.68 -5.17 7.40
C PHE A 201 -10.66 -6.15 6.22
#